data_AF-A0A0Q6WPE2-F1
#
_entry.id   AF-A0A0Q6WPE2-F1
#
_cell.length_a   1.000
_cell.length_b   1.000
_cell.length_c   1.000
_cell.angle_alpha   90.00
_cell.angle_beta   90.00
_cell.angle_gamma   90.00
#
_symmetry.space_group_name_H-M   'P 1'
#
loop_
_entity.id
_entity.type
_entity.pdbx_description
1 polymer ?
#
loop_
_entity_poly.entity_id
_entity_poly.type
_entity_poly.pdbx_seq_one_letter_code
_entity_poly.pdbx_strand_id
1 'polypeptide(L)'
;MSTPPDQLPKRGGARTAVREVLESVDAKPTKNDPVATAKGKYDAAKLKLEQGDLAKVPGAAPPGVESAHAAVQSARNGLVADPKTLQDFMLAAKALDVLGRKVADYLKAETKAMQQLKKKYDDTKAEIDKALKALPATAPSGLTAAFDAVTQAKAKLPADPKTITAYVDAIKALPEFKTAVADCARAVARKANVDSGTAKFGSTGTELKQLKGSAKLNDEQKRILDQALKNQLGKTDKPMSDSELKKLAQTVVDKTNQLAETPLEKVPKGSKTIKKGLKGINEKLAQSPTLKTNIVKLQQDKWVIKLNEPGGGSYCDKVNKTIAIDPSDPLDEALGGLAHETGHALFMPPPKPTLNSVADGLEYVRKATEVDFIDEGEAQLVACRAAKEHAAEGVVSEVPADASGKFMAIYDKLEKGDIDEATARQEMAKEFGDLITSTTHEDYKTYYGRGHIDTWNSAHASDPAKQLDYADLSGVTLFP
;
A
#
# COMPACT_ATOMS: atom_id res chain seq x y z
N MET A 1 33.82 -54.10 -53.15
CA MET A 1 35.05 -53.33 -52.91
C MET A 1 35.15 -53.13 -51.41
N SER A 2 36.21 -53.40 -50.67
CA SER A 2 37.40 -54.23 -50.78
C SER A 2 37.99 -54.15 -49.36
N THR A 3 38.31 -55.31 -48.79
CA THR A 3 39.48 -55.69 -47.97
C THR A 3 40.37 -54.65 -47.22
N PRO A 4 41.13 -55.13 -46.20
CA PRO A 4 41.37 -54.45 -44.92
C PRO A 4 42.86 -54.04 -44.69
N PRO A 5 43.60 -54.50 -43.66
CA PRO A 5 44.34 -53.68 -42.68
C PRO A 5 45.89 -53.76 -42.80
N ASP A 6 46.63 -52.91 -42.08
CA ASP A 6 48.10 -53.04 -41.85
C ASP A 6 48.45 -52.40 -40.49
N GLN A 7 49.11 -53.01 -39.49
CA GLN A 7 50.37 -53.77 -39.38
C GLN A 7 51.69 -52.98 -39.60
N LEU A 8 52.33 -52.65 -38.45
CA LEU A 8 53.77 -52.81 -38.09
C LEU A 8 54.86 -52.08 -38.92
N PRO A 9 56.02 -51.69 -38.29
CA PRO A 9 57.13 -52.64 -38.19
C PRO A 9 57.96 -52.62 -36.88
N LYS A 10 58.59 -53.77 -36.66
CA LYS A 10 59.67 -54.09 -35.72
C LYS A 10 61.02 -53.45 -36.12
N ARG A 11 61.90 -53.25 -35.14
CA ARG A 11 63.38 -53.45 -35.14
C ARG A 11 63.87 -53.10 -33.70
N GLY A 12 64.76 -53.80 -33.00
CA GLY A 12 65.67 -54.88 -33.35
C GLY A 12 67.11 -54.50 -32.96
N GLY A 13 67.65 -55.13 -31.90
CA GLY A 13 69.09 -55.27 -31.61
C GLY A 13 69.66 -54.35 -30.52
N ALA A 14 70.67 -54.71 -29.72
CA ALA A 14 71.39 -55.96 -29.47
C ALA A 14 72.39 -55.74 -28.30
N ARG A 15 72.78 -56.84 -27.60
CA ARG A 15 74.12 -57.11 -27.00
C ARG A 15 74.48 -56.33 -25.70
N THR A 16 75.15 -56.85 -24.65
CA THR A 16 75.93 -58.08 -24.38
C THR A 16 76.01 -58.32 -22.86
N ALA A 17 76.22 -59.58 -22.48
CA ALA A 17 76.41 -60.16 -21.15
C ALA A 17 77.57 -59.60 -20.31
N VAL A 18 77.43 -59.66 -18.99
CA VAL A 18 78.47 -60.18 -18.08
C VAL A 18 77.78 -61.05 -17.01
N ARG A 19 78.29 -62.28 -16.92
CA ARG A 19 78.00 -63.32 -15.96
C ARG A 19 79.01 -63.15 -14.82
N GLU A 20 78.56 -62.99 -13.59
CA GLU A 20 79.39 -63.35 -12.44
C GLU A 20 78.52 -64.01 -11.36
N VAL A 21 79.01 -65.17 -10.94
CA VAL A 21 78.44 -66.11 -10.00
C VAL A 21 78.84 -65.64 -8.61
N LEU A 22 77.90 -65.60 -7.67
CA LEU A 22 78.16 -66.01 -6.28
C LEU A 22 76.85 -66.28 -5.55
N GLU A 23 76.72 -67.56 -5.20
CA GLU A 23 75.79 -68.14 -4.27
C GLU A 23 75.59 -67.26 -3.02
N SER A 24 74.33 -67.01 -2.65
CA SER A 24 73.94 -67.12 -1.24
C SER A 24 72.43 -67.36 -1.12
N VAL A 25 72.14 -68.57 -0.65
CA VAL A 25 70.95 -68.98 0.11
C VAL A 25 69.58 -68.85 -0.56
N ASP A 26 69.18 -69.94 -1.22
CA ASP A 26 67.81 -70.48 -1.14
C ASP A 26 67.44 -70.72 0.33
N ALA A 27 67.05 -69.66 1.03
CA ALA A 27 66.21 -69.81 2.21
C ALA A 27 64.80 -70.13 1.72
N LYS A 28 64.44 -71.42 1.71
CA LYS A 28 63.03 -71.84 1.81
C LYS A 28 62.34 -70.90 2.80
N PRO A 29 61.14 -70.35 2.49
CA PRO A 29 60.37 -69.59 3.46
C PRO A 29 60.23 -70.45 4.71
N THR A 30 60.96 -70.10 5.76
CA THR A 30 60.71 -70.69 7.07
C THR A 30 59.28 -70.29 7.39
N LYS A 31 58.46 -71.29 7.72
CA LYS A 31 57.00 -71.18 7.86
C LYS A 31 56.56 -70.27 9.02
N ASN A 32 57.46 -69.44 9.56
CA ASN A 32 57.33 -68.62 10.76
C ASN A 32 58.21 -67.34 10.66
N ASP A 33 58.09 -66.50 9.62
CA ASP A 33 58.53 -65.09 9.73
C ASP A 33 57.41 -64.30 10.44
N PRO A 34 57.58 -63.92 11.72
CA PRO A 34 56.55 -63.25 12.49
C PRO A 34 56.27 -61.84 11.96
N VAL A 35 57.27 -61.18 11.37
CA VAL A 35 57.14 -59.81 10.84
C VAL A 35 56.33 -59.83 9.55
N ALA A 36 56.66 -60.71 8.61
CA ALA A 36 55.89 -60.86 7.36
C ALA A 36 54.42 -61.24 7.64
N THR A 37 54.19 -62.11 8.63
CA THR A 37 52.83 -62.50 9.06
C THR A 37 52.08 -61.31 9.68
N ALA A 38 52.72 -60.55 10.56
CA ALA A 38 52.12 -59.37 11.18
C ALA A 38 51.81 -58.28 10.14
N LYS A 39 52.70 -58.07 9.17
CA LYS A 39 52.50 -57.17 8.03
C LYS A 39 51.27 -57.55 7.21
N GLY A 40 51.15 -58.81 6.78
CA GLY A 40 49.99 -59.26 6.00
C GLY A 40 48.65 -59.06 6.73
N LYS A 41 48.62 -59.29 8.04
CA LYS A 41 47.42 -59.04 8.87
C LYS A 41 47.09 -57.55 8.97
N TYR A 42 48.09 -56.70 9.21
CA TYR A 42 47.91 -55.26 9.27
C TYR A 42 47.42 -54.69 7.93
N ASP A 43 48.07 -55.05 6.82
CA ASP A 43 47.72 -54.57 5.48
C ASP A 43 46.29 -54.97 5.11
N ALA A 44 45.89 -56.22 5.38
CA ALA A 44 44.53 -56.70 5.13
C ALA A 44 43.49 -55.95 5.98
N ALA A 45 43.78 -55.72 7.26
CA ALA A 45 42.88 -54.99 8.15
C ALA A 45 42.75 -53.51 7.75
N LYS A 46 43.87 -52.89 7.37
CA LYS A 46 43.92 -51.50 6.90
C LYS A 46 43.11 -51.33 5.62
N LEU A 47 43.35 -52.21 4.64
CA LEU A 47 42.61 -52.22 3.38
C LEU A 47 41.11 -52.40 3.61
N LYS A 48 40.72 -53.33 4.49
CA LYS A 48 39.32 -53.55 4.86
C LYS A 48 38.67 -52.31 5.48
N LEU A 49 39.39 -51.58 6.33
CA LEU A 49 38.87 -50.36 6.95
C LEU A 49 38.75 -49.22 5.93
N GLU A 50 39.78 -49.02 5.10
CA GLU A 50 39.85 -47.98 4.07
C GLU A 50 38.79 -48.17 2.98
N GLN A 51 38.54 -49.41 2.53
CA GLN A 51 37.49 -49.73 1.57
C GLN A 51 36.10 -49.87 2.21
N GLY A 52 36.03 -49.89 3.55
CA GLY A 52 34.81 -50.10 4.32
C GLY A 52 34.27 -48.81 4.93
N ASP A 53 34.11 -48.81 6.25
CA ASP A 53 33.45 -47.71 6.96
C ASP A 53 34.23 -46.39 6.95
N LEU A 54 35.56 -46.42 6.79
CA LEU A 54 36.35 -45.19 6.73
C LEU A 54 36.03 -44.39 5.45
N ALA A 55 35.71 -45.07 4.34
CA ALA A 55 35.29 -44.42 3.10
C ALA A 55 33.97 -43.64 3.22
N LYS A 56 33.17 -43.93 4.26
CA LYS A 56 31.91 -43.21 4.56
C LYS A 56 32.14 -41.94 5.36
N VAL A 57 33.33 -41.74 5.93
CA VAL A 57 33.66 -40.52 6.68
C VAL A 57 34.04 -39.41 5.68
N PRO A 58 33.28 -38.31 5.59
CA PRO A 58 33.55 -37.22 4.66
C PRO A 58 34.87 -36.49 5.00
N GLY A 59 35.47 -35.85 3.99
CA GLY A 59 36.70 -35.07 4.17
C GLY A 59 36.54 -33.88 5.13
N ALA A 60 35.36 -33.25 5.16
CA ALA A 60 35.01 -32.18 6.07
C ALA A 60 33.95 -32.63 7.07
N ALA A 61 34.00 -32.13 8.30
CA ALA A 61 33.02 -32.44 9.34
C ALA A 61 31.64 -31.84 8.99
N PRO A 62 30.58 -32.66 8.89
CA PRO A 62 29.22 -32.14 8.82
C PRO A 62 28.82 -31.43 10.13
N PRO A 63 27.90 -30.44 10.06
CA PRO A 63 27.40 -29.77 11.26
C PRO A 63 26.80 -30.74 12.30
N GLY A 64 27.18 -30.59 13.57
CA GLY A 64 26.66 -31.38 14.69
C GLY A 64 27.36 -32.73 14.94
N VAL A 65 28.38 -33.09 14.15
CA VAL A 65 29.24 -34.28 14.37
C VAL A 65 30.73 -33.95 14.38
N GLU A 66 31.08 -32.67 14.58
CA GLU A 66 32.45 -32.15 14.49
C GLU A 66 33.39 -32.84 15.48
N SER A 67 32.94 -33.07 16.72
CA SER A 67 33.75 -33.75 17.74
C SER A 67 34.05 -35.21 17.37
N ALA A 68 33.07 -35.94 16.82
CA ALA A 68 33.25 -37.32 16.39
C ALA A 68 34.15 -37.41 15.15
N HIS A 69 34.00 -36.47 14.21
CA HIS A 69 34.88 -36.35 13.04
C HIS A 69 36.33 -36.04 13.45
N ALA A 70 36.53 -35.06 14.34
CA ALA A 70 37.84 -34.72 14.87
C ALA A 70 38.51 -35.92 15.58
N ALA A 71 37.73 -36.75 16.28
CA ALA A 71 38.24 -37.98 16.89
C ALA A 71 38.73 -39.01 15.85
N VAL A 72 38.05 -39.12 14.70
CA VAL A 72 38.51 -39.95 13.56
C VAL A 72 39.81 -39.38 12.99
N GLN A 73 39.90 -38.06 12.77
CA GLN A 73 41.11 -37.44 12.24
C GLN A 73 42.31 -37.60 13.18
N SER A 74 42.08 -37.41 14.48
CA SER A 74 43.11 -37.65 15.51
C SER A 74 43.58 -39.11 15.52
N ALA A 75 42.66 -40.07 15.46
CA ALA A 75 43.02 -41.50 15.39
C ALA A 75 43.75 -41.85 14.08
N ARG A 76 43.38 -41.23 12.96
CA ARG A 76 44.04 -41.42 11.66
C ARG A 76 45.48 -40.90 11.67
N ASN A 77 45.70 -39.73 12.28
CA ASN A 77 47.03 -39.14 12.44
C ASN A 77 47.93 -39.94 13.38
N GLY A 78 47.35 -40.77 14.26
CA GLY A 78 48.07 -41.67 15.16
C GLY A 78 48.52 -43.00 14.54
N LEU A 79 48.25 -43.24 13.25
CA LEU A 79 48.71 -44.45 12.56
C LEU A 79 50.22 -44.42 12.32
N VAL A 80 50.90 -45.55 12.53
CA VAL A 80 52.32 -45.71 12.21
C VAL A 80 52.47 -45.73 10.68
N ALA A 81 53.21 -44.75 10.14
CA ALA A 81 53.34 -44.56 8.69
C ALA A 81 54.08 -45.69 7.97
N ASP A 82 55.13 -46.23 8.61
CA ASP A 82 56.00 -47.28 8.06
C ASP A 82 56.47 -48.25 9.17
N PRO A 83 55.61 -49.17 9.64
CA PRO A 83 55.98 -50.15 10.66
C PRO A 83 57.02 -51.15 10.12
N LYS A 84 58.15 -51.32 10.83
CA LYS A 84 59.28 -52.16 10.37
C LYS A 84 59.51 -53.39 11.24
N THR A 85 59.25 -53.28 12.53
CA THR A 85 59.46 -54.35 13.51
C THR A 85 58.15 -55.04 13.87
N LEU A 86 58.25 -56.24 14.45
CA LEU A 86 57.08 -56.93 15.00
C LEU A 86 56.32 -56.05 16.01
N GLN A 87 57.06 -55.33 16.86
CA GLN A 87 56.48 -54.42 17.84
C GLN A 87 55.78 -53.22 17.17
N ASP A 88 56.34 -52.68 16.08
CA ASP A 88 55.68 -51.63 15.29
C ASP A 88 54.37 -52.12 14.69
N PHE A 89 54.33 -53.33 14.13
CA PHE A 89 53.10 -53.91 13.59
C PHE A 89 52.06 -54.17 14.68
N MET A 90 52.48 -54.57 15.89
CA MET A 90 51.56 -54.71 17.03
C MET A 90 50.97 -53.36 17.46
N LEU A 91 51.78 -52.30 17.51
CA LEU A 91 51.32 -50.94 17.81
C LEU A 91 50.41 -50.38 16.71
N ALA A 92 50.78 -50.58 15.45
CA ALA A 92 50.00 -50.18 14.28
C ALA A 92 48.64 -50.88 14.25
N ALA A 93 48.58 -52.18 14.57
CA ALA A 93 47.32 -52.92 14.69
C ALA A 93 46.41 -52.37 15.80
N LYS A 94 46.97 -52.00 16.96
CA LYS A 94 46.20 -51.35 18.05
C LYS A 94 45.68 -49.98 17.64
N ALA A 95 46.50 -49.17 16.97
CA ALA A 95 46.09 -47.85 16.47
C ALA A 95 44.98 -47.98 15.41
N LEU A 96 45.07 -48.98 14.53
CA LEU A 96 44.05 -49.28 13.53
C LEU A 96 42.72 -49.71 14.16
N ASP A 97 42.76 -50.49 15.22
CA ASP A 97 41.58 -50.88 16.02
C ASP A 97 40.94 -49.66 16.73
N VAL A 98 41.75 -48.74 17.25
CA VAL A 98 41.25 -47.45 17.77
C VAL A 98 40.58 -46.64 16.66
N LEU A 99 41.18 -46.53 15.48
CA LEU A 99 40.58 -45.85 14.33
C LEU A 99 39.25 -46.50 13.94
N GLY A 100 39.19 -47.83 13.86
CA GLY A 100 37.95 -48.57 13.60
C GLY A 100 36.82 -48.23 14.58
N ARG A 101 37.12 -48.18 15.89
CA ARG A 101 36.15 -47.73 16.91
C ARG A 101 35.70 -46.29 16.69
N LYS A 102 36.62 -45.37 16.39
CA LYS A 102 36.27 -43.95 16.17
C LYS A 102 35.42 -43.75 14.92
N VAL A 103 35.68 -44.51 13.86
CA VAL A 103 34.83 -44.53 12.66
C VAL A 103 33.43 -45.03 13.01
N ALA A 104 33.31 -46.11 13.78
CA ALA A 104 32.00 -46.62 14.23
C ALA A 104 31.24 -45.60 15.10
N ASP A 105 31.94 -44.94 16.04
CA ASP A 105 31.38 -43.86 16.86
C ASP A 105 30.88 -42.70 15.99
N TYR A 106 31.66 -42.32 14.97
CA TYR A 106 31.28 -41.28 14.00
C TYR A 106 30.01 -41.65 13.24
N LEU A 107 29.93 -42.85 12.65
CA LEU A 107 28.75 -43.27 11.88
C LEU A 107 27.49 -43.35 12.75
N LYS A 108 27.64 -43.73 14.02
CA LYS A 108 26.55 -43.70 15.00
C LYS A 108 26.11 -42.27 15.31
N ALA A 109 27.05 -41.35 15.50
CA ALA A 109 26.76 -39.93 15.74
C ALA A 109 26.09 -39.28 14.52
N GLU A 110 26.58 -39.57 13.32
CA GLU A 110 26.01 -39.12 12.04
C GLU A 110 24.58 -39.60 11.86
N THR A 111 24.32 -40.90 12.07
CA THR A 111 22.97 -41.48 12.00
C THR A 111 22.02 -40.79 12.98
N LYS A 112 22.46 -40.54 14.21
CA LYS A 112 21.66 -39.86 15.23
C LYS A 112 21.37 -38.39 14.84
N ALA A 113 22.38 -37.66 14.38
CA ALA A 113 22.24 -36.28 13.92
C ALA A 113 21.26 -36.20 12.74
N MET A 114 21.38 -37.10 11.76
CA MET A 114 20.44 -37.22 10.64
C MET A 114 19.00 -37.46 11.10
N GLN A 115 18.77 -38.38 12.03
CA GLN A 115 17.42 -38.65 12.56
C GLN A 115 16.82 -37.43 13.27
N GLN A 116 17.61 -36.71 14.06
CA GLN A 116 17.17 -35.49 14.77
C GLN A 116 16.81 -34.37 13.79
N LEU A 117 17.69 -34.13 12.81
CA LEU A 117 17.46 -33.13 11.76
C LEU A 117 16.25 -33.46 10.92
N LYS A 118 16.09 -34.74 10.52
CA LYS A 118 14.92 -35.22 9.80
C LYS A 118 13.64 -34.96 10.57
N LYS A 119 13.59 -35.36 11.84
CA LYS A 119 12.42 -35.12 12.69
C LYS A 119 12.08 -33.62 12.76
N LYS A 120 13.07 -32.76 13.00
CA LYS A 120 12.87 -31.31 13.08
C LYS A 120 12.33 -30.71 11.78
N TYR A 121 12.89 -31.13 10.64
CA TYR A 121 12.43 -30.72 9.32
C TYR A 121 10.98 -31.18 9.08
N ASP A 122 10.69 -32.47 9.29
CA ASP A 122 9.36 -33.06 9.05
C ASP A 122 8.28 -32.39 9.93
N ASP A 123 8.54 -32.21 11.23
CA ASP A 123 7.60 -31.57 12.16
C ASP A 123 7.27 -30.14 11.72
N THR A 124 8.29 -29.34 11.43
CA THR A 124 8.12 -27.93 11.03
C THR A 124 7.43 -27.84 9.66
N LYS A 125 7.79 -28.72 8.72
CA LYS A 125 7.18 -28.76 7.39
C LYS A 125 5.71 -29.17 7.48
N ALA A 126 5.36 -30.12 8.34
CA ALA A 126 3.98 -30.55 8.53
C ALA A 126 3.06 -29.42 9.02
N GLU A 127 3.57 -28.55 9.92
CA GLU A 127 2.84 -27.34 10.34
C GLU A 127 2.60 -26.38 9.17
N ILE A 128 3.61 -26.13 8.35
CA ILE A 128 3.50 -25.22 7.20
C ILE A 128 2.57 -25.82 6.14
N ASP A 129 2.68 -27.12 5.84
CA ASP A 129 1.81 -27.82 4.89
C ASP A 129 0.35 -27.78 5.34
N LYS A 130 0.07 -27.85 6.66
CA LYS A 130 -1.28 -27.67 7.20
C LYS A 130 -1.82 -26.27 6.91
N ALA A 131 -1.02 -25.23 7.09
CA ALA A 131 -1.41 -23.85 6.77
C ALA A 131 -1.58 -23.65 5.25
N LEU A 132 -0.68 -24.22 4.44
CA LEU A 132 -0.74 -24.18 2.99
C LEU A 132 -2.03 -24.82 2.45
N LYS A 133 -2.45 -25.95 3.02
CA LYS A 133 -3.71 -26.63 2.65
C LYS A 133 -4.96 -25.82 2.95
N ALA A 134 -4.88 -24.85 3.86
CA ALA A 134 -6.00 -23.95 4.16
C ALA A 134 -6.12 -22.79 3.14
N LEU A 135 -5.10 -22.59 2.29
CA LEU A 135 -5.17 -21.61 1.22
C LEU A 135 -6.02 -22.13 0.04
N PRO A 136 -6.68 -21.24 -0.72
CA PRO A 136 -7.32 -21.60 -1.99
C PRO A 136 -6.35 -22.29 -2.95
N ALA A 137 -6.85 -23.24 -3.74
CA ALA A 137 -6.03 -23.97 -4.72
C ALA A 137 -5.49 -23.08 -5.85
N THR A 138 -6.22 -22.00 -6.17
CA THR A 138 -5.85 -21.02 -7.19
C THR A 138 -5.80 -19.62 -6.58
N ALA A 139 -4.85 -18.80 -7.02
CA ALA A 139 -4.74 -17.42 -6.56
C ALA A 139 -6.03 -16.64 -6.90
N PRO A 140 -6.74 -16.08 -5.90
CA PRO A 140 -7.82 -15.16 -6.17
C PRO A 140 -7.32 -13.92 -6.92
N SER A 141 -8.21 -13.27 -7.68
CA SER A 141 -7.86 -12.03 -8.40
C SER A 141 -7.23 -11.00 -7.46
N GLY A 142 -6.11 -10.42 -7.89
CA GLY A 142 -5.33 -9.45 -7.10
C GLY A 142 -4.37 -10.05 -6.07
N LEU A 143 -4.27 -11.38 -5.94
CA LEU A 143 -3.38 -12.06 -4.98
C LEU A 143 -2.24 -12.87 -5.62
N THR A 144 -2.01 -12.76 -6.93
CA THR A 144 -0.97 -13.50 -7.67
C THR A 144 0.40 -13.38 -7.02
N ALA A 145 0.83 -12.16 -6.66
CA ALA A 145 2.15 -11.93 -6.06
C ALA A 145 2.35 -12.67 -4.72
N ALA A 146 1.30 -12.79 -3.89
CA ALA A 146 1.38 -13.51 -2.62
C ALA A 146 1.51 -15.03 -2.82
N PHE A 147 0.82 -15.58 -3.82
CA PHE A 147 0.94 -16.99 -4.20
C PHE A 147 2.28 -17.31 -4.88
N ASP A 148 2.80 -16.38 -5.70
CA ASP A 148 4.12 -16.50 -6.30
C ASP A 148 5.22 -16.52 -5.23
N ALA A 149 5.11 -15.67 -4.20
CA ALA A 149 6.04 -15.68 -3.08
C ALA A 149 6.06 -17.04 -2.34
N VAL A 150 4.89 -17.65 -2.12
CA VAL A 150 4.78 -19.01 -1.57
C VAL A 150 5.47 -20.03 -2.47
N THR A 151 5.26 -19.94 -3.79
CA THR A 151 5.85 -20.84 -4.79
C THR A 151 7.37 -20.72 -4.82
N GLN A 152 7.90 -19.49 -4.84
CA GLN A 152 9.33 -19.22 -4.81
C GLN A 152 9.99 -19.69 -3.51
N ALA A 153 9.37 -19.43 -2.36
CA ALA A 153 9.89 -19.90 -1.08
C ALA A 153 9.86 -21.43 -0.97
N LYS A 154 8.81 -22.08 -1.50
CA LYS A 154 8.72 -23.55 -1.57
C LYS A 154 9.80 -24.15 -2.47
N ALA A 155 10.12 -23.51 -3.59
CA ALA A 155 11.14 -24.00 -4.53
C ALA A 155 12.56 -24.05 -3.92
N LYS A 156 12.82 -23.29 -2.85
CA LYS A 156 14.08 -23.34 -2.10
C LYS A 156 14.21 -24.57 -1.19
N LEU A 157 13.12 -25.30 -0.95
CA LEU A 157 13.13 -26.48 -0.10
C LEU A 157 13.45 -27.74 -0.93
N PRO A 158 14.46 -28.53 -0.54
CA PRO A 158 14.70 -29.83 -1.17
C PRO A 158 13.50 -30.76 -0.91
N ALA A 159 13.13 -31.55 -1.91
CA ALA A 159 12.01 -32.50 -1.81
C ALA A 159 12.28 -33.63 -0.80
N ASP A 160 13.54 -34.08 -0.71
CA ASP A 160 13.96 -35.21 0.12
C ASP A 160 15.44 -35.06 0.51
N PRO A 161 15.75 -34.29 1.58
CA PRO A 161 17.13 -34.11 2.03
C PRO A 161 17.77 -35.45 2.43
N LYS A 162 18.95 -35.74 1.89
CA LYS A 162 19.68 -37.00 2.12
C LYS A 162 20.92 -36.89 2.99
N THR A 163 21.40 -35.69 3.27
CA THR A 163 22.64 -35.44 4.02
C THR A 163 22.40 -34.45 5.15
N ILE A 164 23.29 -34.44 6.16
CA ILE A 164 23.23 -33.49 7.28
C ILE A 164 23.19 -32.05 6.75
N THR A 165 24.08 -31.71 5.81
CA THR A 165 24.13 -30.38 5.18
C THR A 165 22.80 -30.04 4.49
N ALA A 166 22.23 -30.96 3.70
CA ALA A 166 20.95 -30.73 3.03
C ALA A 166 19.80 -30.50 4.03
N TYR A 167 19.76 -31.22 5.15
CA TYR A 167 18.77 -30.95 6.20
C TYR A 167 18.99 -29.61 6.89
N VAL A 168 20.24 -29.24 7.19
CA VAL A 168 20.57 -27.95 7.81
C VAL A 168 20.13 -26.80 6.91
N ASP A 169 20.42 -26.86 5.61
CA ASP A 169 20.02 -25.83 4.65
C ASP A 169 18.51 -25.78 4.46
N ALA A 170 17.85 -26.94 4.39
CA ALA A 170 16.39 -27.03 4.33
C ALA A 170 15.74 -26.38 5.57
N ILE A 171 16.26 -26.67 6.77
CA ILE A 171 15.76 -26.10 8.02
C ILE A 171 15.96 -24.58 8.06
N LYS A 172 17.05 -24.06 7.49
CA LYS A 172 17.28 -22.60 7.37
C LYS A 172 16.32 -21.91 6.42
N ALA A 173 15.80 -22.60 5.41
CA ALA A 173 14.84 -22.06 4.45
C ALA A 173 13.37 -22.11 4.93
N LEU A 174 13.05 -22.98 5.89
CA LEU A 174 11.67 -23.13 6.42
C LEU A 174 11.06 -21.83 6.99
N PRO A 175 11.78 -20.95 7.71
CA PRO A 175 11.23 -19.68 8.19
C PRO A 175 10.72 -18.77 7.07
N GLU A 176 11.43 -18.69 5.94
CA GLU A 176 11.00 -17.91 4.79
C GLU A 176 9.70 -18.48 4.20
N PHE A 177 9.63 -19.81 4.03
CA PHE A 177 8.42 -20.48 3.55
C PHE A 177 7.24 -20.31 4.50
N LYS A 178 7.46 -20.42 5.82
CA LYS A 178 6.44 -20.19 6.85
C LYS A 178 5.89 -18.77 6.79
N THR A 179 6.76 -17.76 6.66
CA THR A 179 6.36 -16.36 6.52
C THR A 179 5.57 -16.15 5.24
N ALA A 180 6.04 -16.65 4.10
CA ALA A 180 5.31 -16.52 2.83
C ALA A 180 3.89 -17.12 2.89
N VAL A 181 3.74 -18.30 3.49
CA VAL A 181 2.42 -18.93 3.69
C VAL A 181 1.54 -18.13 4.64
N ALA A 182 2.09 -17.64 5.75
CA ALA A 182 1.35 -16.81 6.70
C ALA A 182 0.91 -15.47 6.07
N ASP A 183 1.76 -14.84 5.28
CA ASP A 183 1.48 -13.57 4.60
C ASP A 183 0.39 -13.76 3.53
N CYS A 184 0.49 -14.85 2.76
CA CYS A 184 -0.54 -15.23 1.80
C CYS A 184 -1.89 -15.50 2.50
N ALA A 185 -1.89 -16.21 3.63
CA ALA A 185 -3.11 -16.43 4.42
C ALA A 185 -3.76 -15.13 4.90
N ARG A 186 -2.96 -14.17 5.39
CA ARG A 186 -3.46 -12.84 5.79
C ARG A 186 -4.01 -12.05 4.60
N ALA A 187 -3.37 -12.12 3.45
CA ALA A 187 -3.85 -11.49 2.22
C ALA A 187 -5.18 -12.09 1.72
N VAL A 188 -5.32 -13.42 1.77
CA VAL A 188 -6.57 -14.13 1.46
C VAL A 188 -7.67 -13.71 2.43
N ALA A 189 -7.39 -13.64 3.73
CA ALA A 189 -8.36 -13.21 4.73
C ALA A 189 -8.83 -11.77 4.51
N ARG A 190 -7.91 -10.82 4.28
CA ARG A 190 -8.24 -9.42 3.95
C ARG A 190 -9.14 -9.33 2.72
N LYS A 191 -8.80 -10.06 1.65
CA LYS A 191 -9.60 -10.07 0.42
C LYS A 191 -11.00 -10.64 0.66
N ALA A 192 -11.11 -11.78 1.35
CA ALA A 192 -12.40 -12.37 1.69
C ALA A 192 -13.27 -11.43 2.52
N ASN A 193 -12.67 -10.73 3.49
CA ASN A 193 -13.36 -9.73 4.30
C ASN A 193 -13.87 -8.57 3.43
N VAL A 194 -13.03 -8.03 2.54
CA VAL A 194 -13.40 -6.94 1.61
C VAL A 194 -14.54 -7.39 0.69
N ASP A 195 -14.38 -8.52 0.01
CA ASP A 195 -15.36 -9.03 -0.96
C ASP A 195 -16.71 -9.30 -0.27
N SER A 196 -16.71 -10.04 0.84
CA SER A 196 -17.94 -10.35 1.60
C SER A 196 -18.57 -9.11 2.22
N GLY A 197 -17.76 -8.28 2.89
CA GLY A 197 -18.24 -7.08 3.59
C GLY A 197 -18.82 -6.05 2.63
N THR A 198 -18.21 -5.84 1.46
CA THR A 198 -18.74 -4.91 0.44
C THR A 198 -19.96 -5.48 -0.28
N ALA A 199 -19.98 -6.77 -0.61
CA ALA A 199 -21.15 -7.40 -1.23
C ALA A 199 -22.38 -7.41 -0.31
N LYS A 200 -22.20 -7.51 1.00
CA LYS A 200 -23.29 -7.47 1.98
C LYS A 200 -23.66 -6.05 2.39
N PHE A 201 -22.67 -5.24 2.78
CA PHE A 201 -22.89 -3.99 3.51
C PHE A 201 -22.40 -2.74 2.79
N GLY A 202 -21.84 -2.86 1.58
CA GLY A 202 -21.54 -1.71 0.73
C GLY A 202 -22.80 -1.00 0.24
N SER A 203 -22.64 0.09 -0.49
CA SER A 203 -23.71 0.95 -1.03
C SER A 203 -24.75 0.18 -1.85
N THR A 204 -24.32 -0.86 -2.54
CA THR A 204 -25.13 -1.77 -3.37
C THR A 204 -25.36 -3.12 -2.70
N GLY A 205 -24.91 -3.27 -1.45
CA GLY A 205 -24.93 -4.53 -0.73
C GLY A 205 -26.34 -4.95 -0.31
N THR A 206 -26.59 -6.26 -0.32
CA THR A 206 -27.93 -6.83 -0.05
C THR A 206 -28.45 -6.57 1.37
N GLU A 207 -27.55 -6.26 2.31
CA GLU A 207 -27.82 -6.08 3.73
C GLU A 207 -27.59 -4.65 4.23
N LEU A 208 -27.25 -3.68 3.37
CA LEU A 208 -27.07 -2.27 3.77
C LEU A 208 -28.29 -1.74 4.53
N LYS A 209 -29.49 -2.05 4.05
CA LYS A 209 -30.77 -1.65 4.68
C LYS A 209 -30.97 -2.18 6.10
N GLN A 210 -30.20 -3.18 6.53
CA GLN A 210 -30.22 -3.69 7.90
C GLN A 210 -29.37 -2.85 8.85
N LEU A 211 -28.53 -1.95 8.33
CA LEU A 211 -27.72 -1.04 9.15
C LEU A 211 -28.55 0.20 9.51
N LYS A 212 -28.51 0.57 10.79
CA LYS A 212 -29.25 1.72 11.31
C LYS A 212 -28.74 3.00 10.65
N GLY A 213 -29.67 3.82 10.14
CA GLY A 213 -29.35 5.10 9.51
C GLY A 213 -28.82 5.01 8.08
N SER A 214 -28.70 3.82 7.49
CA SER A 214 -28.26 3.65 6.09
C SER A 214 -29.19 4.34 5.08
N ALA A 215 -30.49 4.39 5.36
CA ALA A 215 -31.49 5.08 4.53
C ALA A 215 -31.28 6.61 4.46
N LYS A 216 -30.49 7.19 5.36
CA LYS A 216 -30.18 8.62 5.38
C LYS A 216 -28.99 9.00 4.49
N LEU A 217 -28.25 8.01 3.96
CA LEU A 217 -27.07 8.26 3.15
C LEU A 217 -27.48 8.70 1.74
N ASN A 218 -26.97 9.86 1.29
CA ASN A 218 -27.04 10.23 -0.12
C ASN A 218 -25.97 9.48 -0.94
N ASP A 219 -25.96 9.67 -2.26
CA ASP A 219 -25.07 8.90 -3.13
C ASP A 219 -23.59 9.19 -2.91
N GLU A 220 -23.24 10.44 -2.57
CA GLU A 220 -21.87 10.78 -2.19
C GLU A 220 -21.45 10.10 -0.88
N GLN A 221 -22.30 10.14 0.15
CA GLN A 221 -22.06 9.42 1.41
C GLN A 221 -21.96 7.91 1.19
N LYS A 222 -22.76 7.32 0.28
CA LYS A 222 -22.65 5.90 -0.10
C LYS A 222 -21.30 5.57 -0.75
N ARG A 223 -20.81 6.43 -1.65
CA ARG A 223 -19.46 6.29 -2.24
C ARG A 223 -18.38 6.31 -1.17
N ILE A 224 -18.51 7.20 -0.18
CA ILE A 224 -17.59 7.33 0.95
C ILE A 224 -17.65 6.11 1.87
N LEU A 225 -18.86 5.63 2.17
CA LEU A 225 -19.10 4.39 2.91
C LEU A 225 -18.32 3.24 2.27
N ASP A 226 -18.45 3.04 0.95
CA ASP A 226 -17.76 1.95 0.26
C ASP A 226 -16.24 2.03 0.38
N GLN A 227 -15.68 3.22 0.15
CA GLN A 227 -14.24 3.41 0.26
C GLN A 227 -13.76 3.19 1.70
N ALA A 228 -14.47 3.75 2.68
CA ALA A 228 -14.13 3.60 4.09
C ALA A 228 -14.25 2.14 4.55
N LEU A 229 -15.31 1.43 4.12
CA LEU A 229 -15.53 0.04 4.44
C LEU A 229 -14.43 -0.85 3.84
N LYS A 230 -14.11 -0.69 2.55
CA LYS A 230 -12.98 -1.38 1.90
C LYS A 230 -11.67 -1.13 2.64
N ASN A 231 -11.39 0.11 3.00
CA ASN A 231 -10.16 0.50 3.71
C ASN A 231 -10.07 -0.13 5.10
N GLN A 232 -11.19 -0.28 5.82
CA GLN A 232 -11.19 -0.90 7.15
C GLN A 232 -11.07 -2.43 7.06
N LEU A 233 -11.82 -3.07 6.17
CA LEU A 233 -11.78 -4.51 5.95
C LEU A 233 -10.40 -4.99 5.46
N GLY A 234 -9.74 -4.19 4.61
CA GLY A 234 -8.39 -4.47 4.11
C GLY A 234 -7.29 -4.40 5.16
N LYS A 235 -7.57 -3.91 6.38
CA LYS A 235 -6.63 -3.89 7.51
C LYS A 235 -6.73 -5.11 8.41
N THR A 236 -7.73 -5.96 8.21
CA THR A 236 -7.99 -7.12 9.09
C THR A 236 -7.40 -8.39 8.49
N ASP A 237 -6.33 -8.87 9.11
CA ASP A 237 -5.53 -10.02 8.68
C ASP A 237 -6.17 -11.38 9.02
N LYS A 238 -7.32 -11.37 9.67
CA LYS A 238 -8.05 -12.57 10.11
C LYS A 238 -9.42 -12.60 9.45
N PRO A 239 -9.94 -13.79 9.12
CA PRO A 239 -11.32 -13.91 8.66
C PRO A 239 -12.28 -13.31 9.69
N MET A 240 -13.20 -12.48 9.23
CA MET A 240 -14.26 -11.91 10.05
C MET A 240 -15.53 -12.72 9.90
N SER A 241 -16.22 -12.96 11.01
CA SER A 241 -17.59 -13.48 11.03
C SER A 241 -18.59 -12.43 10.51
N ASP A 242 -19.78 -12.88 10.11
CA ASP A 242 -20.86 -11.98 9.66
C ASP A 242 -21.22 -10.92 10.71
N SER A 243 -21.22 -11.29 12.00
CA SER A 243 -21.48 -10.35 13.09
C SER A 243 -20.38 -9.28 13.21
N GLU A 244 -19.12 -9.65 12.99
CA GLU A 244 -18.01 -8.69 13.02
C GLU A 244 -18.06 -7.76 11.81
N LEU A 245 -18.35 -8.30 10.61
CA LEU A 245 -18.55 -7.51 9.40
C LEU A 245 -19.68 -6.49 9.58
N LYS A 246 -20.83 -6.92 10.11
CA LYS A 246 -21.99 -6.05 10.38
C LYS A 246 -21.64 -4.94 11.37
N LYS A 247 -20.92 -5.26 12.46
CA LYS A 247 -20.50 -4.27 13.47
C LYS A 247 -19.56 -3.23 12.88
N LEU A 248 -18.58 -3.67 12.07
CA LEU A 248 -17.66 -2.76 11.39
C LEU A 248 -18.41 -1.87 10.40
N ALA A 249 -19.29 -2.45 9.57
CA ALA A 249 -20.09 -1.70 8.62
C ALA A 249 -21.01 -0.68 9.31
N GLN A 250 -21.65 -1.05 10.43
CA GLN A 250 -22.43 -0.11 11.24
C GLN A 250 -21.57 1.07 11.73
N THR A 251 -20.33 0.81 12.16
CA THR A 251 -19.40 1.87 12.60
C THR A 251 -19.05 2.81 11.45
N VAL A 252 -18.91 2.29 10.23
CA VAL A 252 -18.67 3.10 9.03
C VAL A 252 -19.92 3.92 8.67
N VAL A 253 -21.12 3.32 8.69
CA VAL A 253 -22.40 4.03 8.49
C VAL A 253 -22.56 5.17 9.50
N ASP A 254 -22.29 4.93 10.78
CA ASP A 254 -22.43 5.94 11.83
C ASP A 254 -21.49 7.13 11.59
N LYS A 255 -20.23 6.86 11.22
CA LYS A 255 -19.26 7.89 10.85
C LYS A 255 -19.66 8.64 9.59
N THR A 256 -20.16 7.94 8.58
CA THR A 256 -20.59 8.55 7.32
C THR A 256 -21.84 9.41 7.53
N ASN A 257 -22.76 9.02 8.42
CA ASN A 257 -23.94 9.82 8.77
C ASN A 257 -23.57 11.12 9.50
N GLN A 258 -22.44 11.16 10.21
CA GLN A 258 -21.93 12.39 10.82
C GLN A 258 -21.30 13.34 9.79
N LEU A 259 -20.98 12.86 8.59
CA LEU A 259 -20.61 13.75 7.49
C LEU A 259 -21.84 14.56 7.07
N ALA A 260 -21.60 15.81 6.67
CA ALA A 260 -22.61 16.86 6.46
C ALA A 260 -23.05 17.62 7.72
N GLU A 261 -22.71 17.18 8.93
CA GLU A 261 -22.93 18.01 10.12
C GLU A 261 -21.90 19.15 10.18
N THR A 262 -22.36 20.36 10.46
CA THR A 262 -21.52 21.55 10.66
C THR A 262 -21.44 21.90 12.15
N PRO A 263 -20.36 22.56 12.60
CA PRO A 263 -20.27 23.01 13.98
C PRO A 263 -21.10 24.28 14.25
N LEU A 264 -21.83 24.80 13.26
CA LEU A 264 -22.57 26.07 13.35
C LEU A 264 -23.65 26.05 14.45
N GLU A 265 -24.20 24.88 14.74
CA GLU A 265 -25.15 24.70 15.85
C GLU A 265 -24.49 24.72 17.25
N LYS A 266 -23.16 24.51 17.31
CA LYS A 266 -22.39 24.40 18.56
C LYS A 266 -21.72 25.74 18.89
N VAL A 267 -22.49 26.67 19.44
CA VAL A 267 -21.99 28.01 19.84
C VAL A 267 -21.19 27.94 21.17
N PRO A 268 -20.08 28.70 21.33
CA PRO A 268 -19.33 28.77 22.59
C PRO A 268 -20.18 29.22 23.80
N LYS A 269 -19.90 28.67 24.98
CA LYS A 269 -20.57 29.02 26.24
C LYS A 269 -20.37 30.52 26.55
N GLY A 270 -21.43 31.32 26.45
CA GLY A 270 -21.42 32.73 26.88
C GLY A 270 -22.29 33.67 26.05
N SER A 271 -22.54 33.35 24.77
CA SER A 271 -23.38 34.18 23.91
C SER A 271 -24.86 33.82 24.08
N LYS A 272 -25.65 34.70 24.70
CA LYS A 272 -27.10 34.48 24.92
C LYS A 272 -27.94 34.88 23.71
N THR A 273 -27.46 35.82 22.88
CA THR A 273 -28.21 36.39 21.75
C THR A 273 -28.10 35.53 20.48
N ILE A 274 -26.97 34.85 20.28
CA ILE A 274 -26.72 33.93 19.14
C ILE A 274 -27.57 32.63 19.23
N LYS A 275 -28.12 32.30 20.41
CA LYS A 275 -28.80 31.03 20.71
C LYS A 275 -30.02 30.67 19.86
N LYS A 276 -30.65 31.62 19.16
CA LYS A 276 -31.95 31.38 18.50
C LYS A 276 -31.87 31.27 16.97
N GLY A 277 -30.92 31.97 16.32
CA GLY A 277 -30.86 32.06 14.85
C GLY A 277 -30.53 30.73 14.16
N LEU A 278 -29.44 30.06 14.58
CA LEU A 278 -28.90 28.89 13.87
C LEU A 278 -29.30 27.52 14.44
N LYS A 279 -30.23 27.49 15.40
CA LYS A 279 -30.67 26.23 16.02
C LYS A 279 -31.36 25.35 14.96
N GLY A 280 -30.96 24.08 14.85
CA GLY A 280 -31.53 23.14 13.88
C GLY A 280 -30.97 23.25 12.47
N ILE A 281 -29.92 24.05 12.23
CA ILE A 281 -29.31 24.20 10.89
C ILE A 281 -28.87 22.86 10.29
N ASN A 282 -28.36 21.93 11.11
CA ASN A 282 -27.97 20.59 10.64
C ASN A 282 -29.16 19.72 10.20
N GLU A 283 -30.32 19.89 10.83
CA GLU A 283 -31.53 19.20 10.42
C GLU A 283 -32.04 19.74 9.08
N LYS A 284 -31.97 21.08 8.89
CA LYS A 284 -32.43 21.76 7.69
C LYS A 284 -31.50 21.58 6.49
N LEU A 285 -30.19 21.73 6.66
CA LEU A 285 -29.23 21.52 5.57
C LEU A 285 -29.32 20.12 4.98
N ALA A 286 -29.69 19.12 5.79
CA ALA A 286 -29.81 17.74 5.35
C ALA A 286 -30.99 17.52 4.38
N GLN A 287 -31.90 18.50 4.26
CA GLN A 287 -33.04 18.51 3.35
C GLN A 287 -32.70 19.04 1.94
N SER A 288 -31.49 19.58 1.73
CA SER A 288 -30.95 19.89 0.38
C SER A 288 -29.88 18.85 -0.02
N PRO A 289 -30.15 17.97 -1.00
CA PRO A 289 -29.14 17.07 -1.56
C PRO A 289 -27.87 17.77 -2.05
N THR A 290 -28.00 18.95 -2.66
CA THR A 290 -26.88 19.76 -3.14
C THR A 290 -26.02 20.24 -1.97
N LEU A 291 -26.61 20.93 -0.99
CA LEU A 291 -25.89 21.46 0.15
C LEU A 291 -25.22 20.34 0.95
N LYS A 292 -25.97 19.26 1.24
CA LYS A 292 -25.43 18.09 1.92
C LYS A 292 -24.23 17.49 1.20
N THR A 293 -24.30 17.33 -0.12
CA THR A 293 -23.19 16.82 -0.94
C THR A 293 -21.97 17.75 -0.89
N ASN A 294 -22.20 19.05 -0.99
CA ASN A 294 -21.12 20.04 -0.95
C ASN A 294 -20.40 20.03 0.39
N ILE A 295 -21.13 20.04 1.51
CA ILE A 295 -20.53 19.98 2.86
C ILE A 295 -19.70 18.70 3.03
N VAL A 296 -20.20 17.55 2.55
CA VAL A 296 -19.46 16.29 2.59
C VAL A 296 -18.14 16.39 1.83
N LYS A 297 -18.14 16.89 0.58
CA LYS A 297 -16.93 17.07 -0.23
C LYS A 297 -15.92 18.00 0.47
N LEU A 298 -16.39 19.13 0.97
CA LEU A 298 -15.57 20.11 1.68
C LEU A 298 -14.89 19.51 2.92
N GLN A 299 -15.63 18.72 3.72
CA GLN A 299 -15.06 18.01 4.88
C GLN A 299 -14.00 16.97 4.50
N GLN A 300 -14.16 16.30 3.35
CA GLN A 300 -13.14 15.39 2.83
C GLN A 300 -11.87 16.15 2.42
N ASP A 301 -12.05 17.30 1.77
CA ASP A 301 -10.99 18.17 1.26
C ASP A 301 -10.36 19.08 2.32
N LYS A 302 -10.72 18.83 3.59
CA LYS A 302 -10.19 19.49 4.81
C LYS A 302 -10.54 20.96 4.91
N TRP A 303 -11.66 21.36 4.35
CA TRP A 303 -12.24 22.67 4.61
C TRP A 303 -12.78 22.77 6.04
N VAL A 304 -12.69 23.96 6.60
CA VAL A 304 -13.22 24.31 7.92
C VAL A 304 -14.46 25.17 7.73
N ILE A 305 -15.60 24.72 8.24
CA ILE A 305 -16.82 25.53 8.34
C ILE A 305 -16.91 26.02 9.78
N LYS A 306 -17.04 27.34 9.97
CA LYS A 306 -17.05 27.96 11.31
C LYS A 306 -17.99 29.16 11.35
N LEU A 307 -18.28 29.64 12.57
CA LEU A 307 -18.92 30.93 12.77
C LEU A 307 -17.89 32.06 12.57
N ASN A 308 -18.34 33.16 11.97
CA ASN A 308 -17.62 34.43 11.91
C ASN A 308 -17.93 35.29 13.15
N GLU A 309 -17.36 36.49 13.21
CA GLU A 309 -17.79 37.52 14.16
C GLU A 309 -19.19 38.05 13.80
N PRO A 310 -20.06 38.31 14.79
CA PRO A 310 -21.40 38.88 14.54
C PRO A 310 -21.36 40.19 13.74
N GLY A 311 -22.09 40.26 12.64
CA GLY A 311 -22.15 41.42 11.74
C GLY A 311 -20.97 41.52 10.77
N GLY A 312 -20.08 40.53 10.77
CA GLY A 312 -18.94 40.44 9.85
C GLY A 312 -19.26 39.82 8.49
N GLY A 313 -20.51 39.37 8.28
CA GLY A 313 -20.95 38.70 7.07
C GLY A 313 -20.46 37.25 6.93
N SER A 314 -20.99 36.58 5.93
CA SER A 314 -20.58 35.24 5.51
C SER A 314 -19.58 35.33 4.35
N TYR A 315 -18.58 34.45 4.32
CA TYR A 315 -17.57 34.44 3.25
C TYR A 315 -16.85 33.09 3.10
N CYS A 316 -16.25 32.91 1.92
CA CYS A 316 -15.37 31.80 1.56
C CYS A 316 -13.93 32.28 1.38
N ASP A 317 -12.99 31.67 2.12
CA ASP A 317 -11.56 31.84 1.94
C ASP A 317 -10.96 30.58 1.31
N LYS A 318 -10.71 30.63 0.00
CA LYS A 318 -10.14 29.50 -0.76
C LYS A 318 -8.69 29.19 -0.39
N VAL A 319 -7.93 30.19 0.07
CA VAL A 319 -6.51 30.04 0.44
C VAL A 319 -6.40 29.25 1.74
N ASN A 320 -7.17 29.64 2.75
CA ASN A 320 -7.19 28.97 4.07
C ASN A 320 -8.22 27.84 4.15
N LYS A 321 -8.89 27.51 3.04
CA LYS A 321 -9.97 26.50 2.97
C LYS A 321 -10.99 26.66 4.09
N THR A 322 -11.53 27.86 4.23
CA THR A 322 -12.46 28.19 5.31
C THR A 322 -13.75 28.76 4.75
N ILE A 323 -14.88 28.29 5.26
CA ILE A 323 -16.20 28.93 5.10
C ILE A 323 -16.58 29.49 6.47
N ALA A 324 -16.86 30.79 6.52
CA ALA A 324 -17.29 31.48 7.72
C ALA A 324 -18.73 31.95 7.53
N ILE A 325 -19.62 31.63 8.47
CA ILE A 325 -21.03 32.06 8.47
C ILE A 325 -21.26 33.07 9.58
N ASP A 326 -21.92 34.18 9.27
CA ASP A 326 -22.28 35.17 10.29
C ASP A 326 -23.27 34.56 11.29
N PRO A 327 -22.94 34.52 12.59
CA PRO A 327 -23.84 33.99 13.62
C PRO A 327 -25.10 34.85 13.84
N SER A 328 -25.17 36.05 13.27
CA SER A 328 -26.29 36.99 13.39
C SER A 328 -27.38 36.72 12.36
N ASP A 329 -27.05 36.00 11.29
CA ASP A 329 -27.98 35.69 10.20
C ASP A 329 -29.13 34.82 10.75
N PRO A 330 -30.39 35.13 10.39
CA PRO A 330 -31.52 34.23 10.51
C PRO A 330 -31.24 32.85 9.88
N LEU A 331 -32.00 31.82 10.27
CA LEU A 331 -31.73 30.45 9.83
C LEU A 331 -31.79 30.27 8.31
N ASP A 332 -32.77 30.90 7.67
CA ASP A 332 -33.01 30.90 6.24
C ASP A 332 -31.91 31.63 5.47
N GLU A 333 -31.46 32.79 5.96
CA GLU A 333 -30.29 33.51 5.43
C GLU A 333 -29.00 32.68 5.58
N ALA A 334 -28.77 32.07 6.75
CA ALA A 334 -27.58 31.26 7.00
C ALA A 334 -27.53 29.98 6.15
N LEU A 335 -28.69 29.36 5.85
CA LEU A 335 -28.77 28.23 4.92
C LEU A 335 -28.42 28.67 3.49
N GLY A 336 -28.93 29.82 3.07
CA GLY A 336 -28.63 30.46 1.80
C GLY A 336 -27.16 30.82 1.64
N GLY A 337 -26.61 31.54 2.63
CA GLY A 337 -25.21 31.91 2.72
C GLY A 337 -24.31 30.67 2.72
N LEU A 338 -24.62 29.65 3.53
CA LEU A 338 -23.84 28.41 3.51
C LEU A 338 -23.84 27.74 2.13
N ALA A 339 -24.98 27.71 1.43
CA ALA A 339 -25.03 27.19 0.06
C ALA A 339 -24.17 28.03 -0.89
N HIS A 340 -24.31 29.35 -0.86
CA HIS A 340 -23.52 30.29 -1.64
C HIS A 340 -22.01 30.11 -1.42
N GLU A 341 -21.56 30.11 -0.16
CA GLU A 341 -20.14 29.92 0.17
C GLU A 341 -19.62 28.54 -0.25
N THR A 342 -20.45 27.49 -0.20
CA THR A 342 -20.03 26.18 -0.72
C THR A 342 -19.86 26.18 -2.23
N GLY A 343 -20.61 27.02 -2.95
CA GLY A 343 -20.47 27.24 -4.39
C GLY A 343 -19.10 27.83 -4.70
N HIS A 344 -18.72 28.93 -4.05
CA HIS A 344 -17.36 29.47 -4.16
C HIS A 344 -16.29 28.42 -3.84
N ALA A 345 -16.44 27.71 -2.73
CA ALA A 345 -15.42 26.80 -2.23
C ALA A 345 -15.13 25.62 -3.19
N LEU A 346 -16.15 25.12 -3.88
CA LEU A 346 -16.05 23.96 -4.78
C LEU A 346 -15.82 24.35 -6.24
N PHE A 347 -16.06 25.61 -6.60
CA PHE A 347 -15.88 26.09 -7.95
C PHE A 347 -14.49 26.66 -8.18
N MET A 348 -13.91 26.24 -9.30
CA MET A 348 -12.64 26.75 -9.80
C MET A 348 -12.93 27.58 -11.04
N PRO A 349 -13.03 28.92 -10.92
CA PRO A 349 -13.24 29.77 -12.07
C PRO A 349 -12.06 29.68 -13.06
N PRO A 350 -12.24 30.08 -14.33
CA PRO A 350 -11.12 30.17 -15.26
C PRO A 350 -10.00 31.05 -14.69
N PRO A 351 -8.73 30.80 -15.04
CA PRO A 351 -7.64 31.65 -14.57
C PRO A 351 -7.84 33.09 -15.04
N LYS A 352 -7.61 34.05 -14.15
CA LYS A 352 -7.56 35.47 -14.51
C LYS A 352 -6.49 35.71 -15.59
N PRO A 353 -6.66 36.69 -16.49
CA PRO A 353 -5.62 37.07 -17.44
C PRO A 353 -4.34 37.45 -16.68
N THR A 354 -3.17 37.14 -17.23
CA THR A 354 -1.92 37.68 -16.70
C THR A 354 -1.72 39.10 -17.25
N LEU A 355 -0.96 39.94 -16.52
CA LEU A 355 -0.68 41.31 -16.94
C LEU A 355 -0.05 41.42 -18.34
N ASN A 356 0.69 40.38 -18.77
CA ASN A 356 1.32 40.33 -20.09
C ASN A 356 0.46 39.65 -21.16
N SER A 357 -0.72 39.12 -20.79
CA SER A 357 -1.62 38.42 -21.73
C SER A 357 -2.57 39.33 -22.50
N VAL A 358 -2.60 40.62 -22.15
CA VAL A 358 -3.40 41.65 -22.82
C VAL A 358 -2.57 42.92 -23.00
N ALA A 359 -2.78 43.61 -24.11
CA ALA A 359 -2.04 44.84 -24.44
C ALA A 359 -2.64 46.08 -23.78
N ASP A 360 -3.91 46.00 -23.36
CA ASP A 360 -4.72 47.10 -22.86
C ASP A 360 -5.14 46.87 -21.41
N GLY A 361 -5.00 47.90 -20.58
CA GLY A 361 -5.29 47.83 -19.16
C GLY A 361 -6.78 47.68 -18.85
N LEU A 362 -7.65 48.32 -19.63
CA LEU A 362 -9.09 48.17 -19.45
C LEU A 362 -9.56 46.77 -19.87
N GLU A 363 -8.94 46.19 -20.89
CA GLU A 363 -9.17 44.80 -21.26
C GLU A 363 -8.72 43.82 -20.14
N TYR A 364 -7.59 44.09 -19.48
CA TYR A 364 -7.14 43.34 -18.29
C TYR A 364 -8.20 43.39 -17.20
N VAL A 365 -8.61 44.60 -16.81
CA VAL A 365 -9.58 44.84 -15.74
C VAL A 365 -10.91 44.17 -16.06
N ARG A 366 -11.45 44.36 -17.28
CA ARG A 366 -12.69 43.73 -17.73
C ARG A 366 -12.63 42.21 -17.57
N LYS A 367 -11.62 41.57 -18.17
CA LYS A 367 -11.48 40.10 -18.15
C LYS A 367 -11.26 39.57 -16.72
N ALA A 368 -10.49 40.27 -15.89
CA ALA A 368 -10.26 39.87 -14.50
C ALA A 368 -11.52 39.99 -13.64
N THR A 369 -12.30 41.07 -13.81
CA THR A 369 -13.61 41.25 -13.16
C THR A 369 -14.65 40.23 -13.64
N GLU A 370 -14.68 39.90 -14.93
CA GLU A 370 -15.55 38.84 -15.46
C GLU A 370 -15.28 37.49 -14.78
N VAL A 371 -14.02 37.15 -14.52
CA VAL A 371 -13.67 35.94 -13.77
C VAL A 371 -14.23 35.96 -12.35
N ASP A 372 -14.15 37.11 -11.65
CA ASP A 372 -14.71 37.25 -10.30
C ASP A 372 -16.24 37.06 -10.31
N PHE A 373 -16.93 37.64 -11.28
CA PHE A 373 -18.39 37.48 -11.38
C PHE A 373 -18.84 36.11 -11.85
N ILE A 374 -18.03 35.40 -12.63
CA ILE A 374 -18.30 33.99 -12.93
C ILE A 374 -18.29 33.16 -11.63
N ASP A 375 -17.42 33.47 -10.66
CA ASP A 375 -17.40 32.82 -9.34
C ASP A 375 -18.69 33.13 -8.54
N GLU A 376 -19.12 34.40 -8.51
CA GLU A 376 -20.39 34.83 -7.90
C GLU A 376 -21.60 34.17 -8.56
N GLY A 377 -21.63 34.11 -9.89
CA GLY A 377 -22.70 33.47 -10.65
C GLY A 377 -22.84 31.99 -10.31
N GLU A 378 -21.73 31.29 -10.05
CA GLU A 378 -21.78 29.89 -9.58
C GLU A 378 -22.30 29.80 -8.15
N ALA A 379 -21.84 30.67 -7.25
CA ALA A 379 -22.31 30.71 -5.87
C ALA A 379 -23.83 30.95 -5.81
N GLN A 380 -24.34 31.88 -6.63
CA GLN A 380 -25.78 32.11 -6.78
C GLN A 380 -26.52 30.90 -7.37
N LEU A 381 -25.94 30.24 -8.36
CA LEU A 381 -26.52 29.04 -8.95
C LEU A 381 -26.70 27.92 -7.92
N VAL A 382 -25.68 27.69 -7.09
CA VAL A 382 -25.72 26.70 -6.00
C VAL A 382 -26.72 27.10 -4.93
N ALA A 383 -26.80 28.38 -4.56
CA ALA A 383 -27.77 28.89 -3.60
C ALA A 383 -29.22 28.71 -4.11
N CYS A 384 -29.49 29.03 -5.38
CA CYS A 384 -30.81 28.82 -5.99
C CYS A 384 -31.21 27.34 -6.00
N ARG A 385 -30.28 26.46 -6.39
CA ARG A 385 -30.49 25.01 -6.38
C ARG A 385 -30.84 24.49 -4.98
N ALA A 386 -30.05 24.88 -3.97
CA ALA A 386 -30.30 24.49 -2.59
C ALA A 386 -31.62 25.06 -2.05
N ALA A 387 -31.95 26.32 -2.36
CA ALA A 387 -33.20 26.94 -1.95
C ALA A 387 -34.43 26.23 -2.54
N LYS A 388 -34.37 25.80 -3.81
CA LYS A 388 -35.44 25.04 -4.45
C LYS A 388 -35.62 23.64 -3.85
N GLU A 389 -34.52 22.96 -3.57
CA GLU A 389 -34.54 21.66 -2.87
C GLU A 389 -35.14 21.80 -1.46
N HIS A 390 -34.73 22.81 -0.69
CA HIS A 390 -35.31 23.12 0.61
C HIS A 390 -36.81 23.41 0.52
N ALA A 391 -37.23 24.20 -0.47
CA ALA A 391 -38.64 24.54 -0.67
C ALA A 391 -39.51 23.29 -0.94
N ALA A 392 -39.00 22.32 -1.71
CA ALA A 392 -39.68 21.05 -1.95
C ALA A 392 -39.93 20.24 -0.66
N GLU A 393 -39.11 20.45 0.37
CA GLU A 393 -39.20 19.84 1.70
C GLU A 393 -39.87 20.74 2.75
N GLY A 394 -40.45 21.88 2.33
CA GLY A 394 -41.12 22.85 3.21
C GLY A 394 -40.16 23.65 4.09
N VAL A 395 -38.90 23.82 3.67
CA VAL A 395 -37.88 24.62 4.34
C VAL A 395 -37.66 25.92 3.58
N VAL A 396 -37.60 27.03 4.30
CA VAL A 396 -37.23 28.33 3.74
C VAL A 396 -35.70 28.49 3.81
N SER A 397 -35.12 28.89 2.70
CA SER A 397 -33.69 29.19 2.54
C SER A 397 -33.61 30.35 1.57
N GLU A 398 -33.02 31.47 2.00
CA GLU A 398 -32.93 32.65 1.14
C GLU A 398 -31.84 32.47 0.08
N VAL A 399 -31.98 33.16 -1.05
CA VAL A 399 -30.91 33.28 -2.04
C VAL A 399 -30.21 34.62 -1.79
N PRO A 400 -28.92 34.62 -1.43
CA PRO A 400 -28.21 35.87 -1.11
C PRO A 400 -28.33 36.90 -2.23
N ALA A 401 -28.61 38.15 -1.87
CA ALA A 401 -28.77 39.27 -2.81
C ALA A 401 -29.92 39.14 -3.85
N ASP A 402 -30.86 38.18 -3.69
CA ASP A 402 -31.97 37.98 -4.63
C ASP A 402 -33.32 38.59 -4.20
N ALA A 403 -33.34 39.77 -3.58
CA ALA A 403 -34.59 40.39 -3.12
C ALA A 403 -35.64 40.59 -4.23
N SER A 404 -35.22 40.56 -5.50
CA SER A 404 -36.08 40.71 -6.68
C SER A 404 -36.50 39.38 -7.34
N GLY A 405 -35.93 38.24 -6.92
CA GLY A 405 -36.20 36.91 -7.49
C GLY A 405 -35.59 36.67 -8.88
N LYS A 406 -34.64 37.51 -9.31
CA LYS A 406 -33.99 37.42 -10.62
C LYS A 406 -33.10 36.20 -10.74
N PHE A 407 -32.31 35.88 -9.71
CA PHE A 407 -31.44 34.70 -9.76
C PHE A 407 -32.29 33.42 -9.82
N MET A 408 -33.33 33.32 -8.99
CA MET A 408 -34.25 32.18 -9.05
C MET A 408 -34.93 32.06 -10.43
N ALA A 409 -35.32 33.17 -11.06
CA ALA A 409 -35.89 33.15 -12.41
C ALA A 409 -34.91 32.61 -13.46
N ILE A 410 -33.61 32.93 -13.36
CA ILE A 410 -32.57 32.36 -14.23
C ILE A 410 -32.42 30.85 -13.95
N TYR A 411 -32.40 30.46 -12.68
CA TYR A 411 -32.33 29.04 -12.31
C TYR A 411 -33.53 28.25 -12.82
N ASP A 412 -34.73 28.82 -12.81
CA ASP A 412 -35.93 28.19 -13.37
C ASP A 412 -35.82 27.96 -14.88
N LYS A 413 -35.16 28.84 -15.64
CA LYS A 413 -34.87 28.60 -17.06
C LYS A 413 -33.92 27.42 -17.25
N LEU A 414 -32.86 27.34 -16.44
CA LEU A 414 -31.93 26.22 -16.45
C LEU A 414 -32.66 24.90 -16.18
N GLU A 415 -33.53 24.87 -15.17
CA GLU A 415 -34.23 23.65 -14.78
C GLU A 415 -35.25 23.18 -15.84
N LYS A 416 -35.83 24.11 -16.61
CA LYS A 416 -36.67 23.82 -17.79
C LYS A 416 -35.86 23.33 -18.99
N GLY A 417 -34.54 23.53 -18.99
CA GLY A 417 -33.66 23.25 -20.11
C GLY A 417 -33.63 24.34 -21.18
N ASP A 418 -34.12 25.55 -20.86
CA ASP A 418 -34.12 26.69 -21.78
C ASP A 418 -32.71 27.26 -21.99
N ILE A 419 -31.85 27.11 -20.98
CA ILE A 419 -30.43 27.50 -20.99
C ILE A 419 -29.59 26.39 -20.33
N ASP A 420 -28.29 26.34 -20.66
CA ASP A 420 -27.35 25.44 -20.01
C ASP A 420 -26.72 26.05 -18.74
N GLU A 421 -25.98 25.25 -17.97
CA GLU A 421 -25.41 25.67 -16.69
C GLU A 421 -24.38 26.80 -16.85
N ALA A 422 -23.63 26.80 -17.95
CA ALA A 422 -22.63 27.84 -18.23
C ALA A 422 -23.31 29.18 -18.54
N THR A 423 -24.40 29.14 -19.30
CA THR A 423 -25.23 30.30 -19.64
C THR A 423 -25.92 30.84 -18.40
N ALA A 424 -26.50 29.97 -17.55
CA ALA A 424 -27.10 30.39 -16.29
C ALA A 424 -26.10 31.09 -15.38
N ARG A 425 -24.88 30.55 -15.25
CA ARG A 425 -23.80 31.17 -14.49
C ARG A 425 -23.44 32.56 -15.02
N GLN A 426 -23.35 32.72 -16.34
CA GLN A 426 -23.08 34.02 -16.97
C GLN A 426 -24.23 35.02 -16.80
N GLU A 427 -25.48 34.60 -16.96
CA GLU A 427 -26.64 35.46 -16.70
C GLU A 427 -26.67 35.92 -15.24
N MET A 428 -26.39 35.02 -14.28
CA MET A 428 -26.31 35.38 -12.85
C MET A 428 -25.12 36.30 -12.55
N ALA A 429 -23.96 36.04 -13.16
CA ALA A 429 -22.77 36.90 -13.04
C ALA A 429 -23.07 38.34 -13.50
N LYS A 430 -23.80 38.48 -14.60
CA LYS A 430 -24.23 39.77 -15.13
C LYS A 430 -25.19 40.48 -14.17
N GLU A 431 -26.23 39.78 -13.71
CA GLU A 431 -27.20 40.38 -12.79
C GLU A 431 -26.56 40.78 -11.45
N PHE A 432 -25.59 40.01 -10.95
CA PHE A 432 -24.84 40.35 -9.74
C PHE A 432 -24.01 41.63 -9.92
N GLY A 433 -23.33 41.75 -11.06
CA GLY A 433 -22.52 42.93 -11.37
C GLY A 433 -23.34 44.24 -11.41
N ASP A 434 -24.63 44.18 -11.72
CA ASP A 434 -25.54 45.34 -11.75
C ASP A 434 -26.12 45.70 -10.37
N LEU A 435 -25.83 44.93 -9.32
CA LEU A 435 -26.23 45.24 -7.96
C LEU A 435 -25.36 46.37 -7.36
N ILE A 436 -25.88 47.02 -6.30
CA ILE A 436 -25.21 48.09 -5.57
C ILE A 436 -24.73 47.57 -4.22
N THR A 437 -23.48 47.87 -3.84
CA THR A 437 -22.92 47.48 -2.55
C THR A 437 -23.62 48.21 -1.40
N SER A 438 -23.79 47.54 -0.28
CA SER A 438 -24.42 48.13 0.92
C SER A 438 -23.49 49.09 1.69
N THR A 439 -22.17 48.99 1.47
CA THR A 439 -21.15 49.74 2.23
C THR A 439 -20.58 50.93 1.47
N THR A 440 -20.27 50.78 0.18
CA THR A 440 -19.70 51.87 -0.64
C THR A 440 -20.76 52.57 -1.50
N HIS A 441 -21.94 51.95 -1.66
CA HIS A 441 -23.03 52.43 -2.53
C HIS A 441 -22.62 52.57 -4.01
N GLU A 442 -21.55 51.88 -4.41
CA GLU A 442 -21.11 51.74 -5.80
C GLU A 442 -21.73 50.47 -6.39
N ASP A 443 -21.84 50.39 -7.72
CA ASP A 443 -22.14 49.12 -8.36
C ASP A 443 -21.00 48.11 -8.16
N TYR A 444 -21.32 46.82 -8.20
CA TYR A 444 -20.32 45.79 -7.97
C TYR A 444 -19.23 45.76 -9.05
N LYS A 445 -19.48 46.23 -10.28
CA LYS A 445 -18.45 46.30 -11.34
C LYS A 445 -17.36 47.30 -10.94
N THR A 446 -17.78 48.47 -10.46
CA THR A 446 -16.89 49.50 -9.93
C THR A 446 -16.12 48.99 -8.72
N TYR A 447 -16.81 48.32 -7.78
CA TYR A 447 -16.19 47.79 -6.57
C TYR A 447 -15.10 46.74 -6.85
N TYR A 448 -15.42 45.69 -7.62
CA TYR A 448 -14.45 44.63 -7.95
C TYR A 448 -13.37 45.10 -8.93
N GLY A 449 -13.72 45.98 -9.88
CA GLY A 449 -12.77 46.50 -10.89
C GLY A 449 -11.64 47.33 -10.28
N ARG A 450 -11.87 47.99 -9.14
CA ARG A 450 -10.87 48.85 -8.49
C ARG A 450 -9.59 48.11 -8.11
N GLY A 451 -9.71 46.92 -7.53
CA GLY A 451 -8.54 46.10 -7.17
C GLY A 451 -7.71 45.65 -8.38
N HIS A 452 -8.36 45.46 -9.52
CA HIS A 452 -7.68 45.11 -10.77
C HIS A 452 -6.97 46.32 -11.39
N ILE A 453 -7.57 47.51 -11.30
CA ILE A 453 -6.90 48.77 -11.64
C ILE A 453 -5.65 48.96 -10.78
N ASP A 454 -5.76 48.79 -9.46
CA ASP A 454 -4.62 48.96 -8.56
C ASP A 454 -3.48 47.97 -8.89
N THR A 455 -3.83 46.73 -9.23
CA THR A 455 -2.87 45.71 -9.67
C THR A 455 -2.17 46.11 -10.97
N TRP A 456 -2.93 46.56 -11.97
CA TRP A 456 -2.40 47.02 -13.25
C TRP A 456 -1.49 48.24 -13.10
N ASN A 457 -1.97 49.25 -12.38
CA ASN A 457 -1.27 50.51 -12.12
C ASN A 457 0.03 50.28 -11.36
N SER A 458 0.02 49.40 -10.34
CA SER A 458 1.22 49.03 -9.58
C SER A 458 2.28 48.37 -10.47
N ALA A 459 1.87 47.50 -11.40
CA ALA A 459 2.78 46.84 -12.33
C ALA A 459 3.36 47.79 -13.39
N HIS A 460 2.65 48.89 -13.68
CA HIS A 460 3.02 49.89 -14.68
C HIS A 460 3.36 51.26 -14.05
N ALA A 461 3.77 51.28 -12.78
CA ALA A 461 4.00 52.52 -12.04
C ALA A 461 5.03 53.46 -12.69
N SER A 462 5.95 52.92 -13.50
CA SER A 462 6.95 53.69 -14.25
C SER A 462 6.46 54.23 -15.60
N ASP A 463 5.24 53.89 -16.03
CA ASP A 463 4.68 54.28 -17.33
C ASP A 463 3.33 55.01 -17.14
N PRO A 464 3.35 56.34 -16.95
CA PRO A 464 2.13 57.14 -16.74
C PRO A 464 1.11 57.00 -17.88
N ALA A 465 1.54 56.68 -19.10
CA ALA A 465 0.65 56.52 -20.25
C ALA A 465 -0.21 55.23 -20.17
N LYS A 466 0.14 54.31 -19.27
CA LYS A 466 -0.61 53.06 -19.03
C LYS A 466 -1.44 53.07 -17.75
N GLN A 467 -1.41 54.15 -16.99
CA GLN A 467 -2.19 54.26 -15.76
C GLN A 467 -3.67 54.42 -16.08
N LEU A 468 -4.53 53.73 -15.31
CA LEU A 468 -5.99 53.79 -15.41
C LEU A 468 -6.58 54.61 -14.26
N ASP A 469 -7.70 55.28 -14.51
CA ASP A 469 -8.51 55.96 -13.50
C ASP A 469 -9.73 55.08 -13.14
N TYR A 470 -10.21 55.18 -11.91
CA TYR A 470 -11.44 54.49 -11.50
C TYR A 470 -12.67 54.93 -12.30
N ALA A 471 -12.69 56.17 -12.82
CA ALA A 471 -13.73 56.65 -13.71
C ALA A 471 -13.84 55.81 -15.00
N ASP A 472 -12.76 55.15 -15.43
CA ASP A 472 -12.74 54.32 -16.63
C ASP A 472 -13.61 53.05 -16.48
N LEU A 473 -13.94 52.63 -15.25
CA LEU A 473 -14.83 51.49 -14.98
C LEU A 473 -16.27 51.75 -15.41
N SER A 474 -16.71 53.01 -15.42
CA SER A 474 -18.10 53.38 -15.73
C SER A 474 -18.51 53.06 -17.17
N GLY A 475 -17.55 52.85 -18.08
CA GLY A 475 -17.78 52.47 -19.48
C GLY A 475 -17.53 50.99 -19.78
N VAL A 476 -17.11 50.18 -18.81
CA VAL A 476 -16.74 48.78 -19.05
C VAL A 476 -18.01 47.91 -19.13
N THR A 477 -18.31 47.42 -20.33
CA THR A 477 -19.34 46.39 -20.52
C THR A 477 -18.74 45.02 -20.20
N LEU A 478 -19.28 44.37 -19.17
CA LEU A 478 -18.96 42.98 -18.83
C LEU A 478 -19.90 42.06 -19.61
N PHE A 479 -19.36 40.95 -20.14
CA PHE A 479 -20.11 39.97 -20.94
C PHE A 479 -20.83 40.59 -22.17
N PRO A 480 -20.06 41.06 -23.19
CA PRO A 480 -20.60 41.71 -24.39
C PRO A 480 -21.37 40.78 -25.35
#